data_AF-A0A6P7FMU4-F1
#
_entry.id   AF-A0A6P7FMU4-F1
#
_cell.length_a   1.000
_cell.length_b   1.000
_cell.length_c   1.000
_cell.angle_alpha   90.00
_cell.angle_beta   90.00
_cell.angle_gamma   90.00
#
_symmetry.space_group_name_H-M   'P 1'
#
loop_
_entity.id
_entity.type
_entity.pdbx_description
1 polymer ?
#
loop_
_entity_poly.entity_id
_entity_poly.type
_entity_poly.pdbx_seq_one_letter_code
_entity_poly.pdbx_strand_id
1 'polypeptide(L)'
;MSIYFSGGFTRSAGIISAINKQLKLVNLKPVKKIQVQFDPFHANAVTARDFLFHISTPKVIETNLSCVIKPNVVCDRSEPEIKIDLGDAGTVKFLANNLTVLEILQQFNKHISSKVPVEPVASPITTKLEAKRKGKR
;
A
#
# COMPACT_ATOMS: atom_id res chain seq x y z
N MET A 1 14.18 -44.00 19.88
CA MET A 1 13.13 -42.99 20.13
C MET A 1 13.28 -41.88 19.13
N SER A 2 12.27 -41.62 18.30
CA SER A 2 12.28 -40.55 17.29
C SER A 2 11.99 -39.22 17.96
N ILE A 3 12.88 -38.25 17.78
CA ILE A 3 12.62 -36.88 18.22
C ILE A 3 11.55 -36.32 17.29
N TYR A 4 10.35 -36.05 17.82
CA TYR A 4 9.32 -35.36 17.07
C TYR A 4 9.80 -33.92 16.78
N PHE A 5 9.86 -33.56 15.50
CA PHE A 5 10.16 -32.19 15.08
C PHE A 5 8.97 -31.29 15.45
N SER A 6 9.00 -30.74 16.67
CA SER A 6 8.03 -29.78 17.21
C SER A 6 8.61 -28.36 17.16
N GLY A 7 8.96 -27.89 15.96
CA GLY A 7 9.40 -26.52 15.74
C GLY A 7 8.61 -25.91 14.60
N GLY A 8 7.54 -25.19 14.89
CA GLY A 8 6.84 -24.40 13.88
C GLY A 8 7.82 -23.43 13.24
N PHE A 9 7.86 -23.34 11.91
CA PHE A 9 8.57 -22.30 11.19
C PHE A 9 8.00 -20.93 11.63
N THR A 10 8.57 -20.34 12.68
CA THR A 10 8.25 -18.96 13.06
C THR A 10 8.84 -18.09 11.96
N ARG A 11 7.99 -17.62 11.04
CA ARG A 11 8.42 -16.73 9.97
C ARG A 11 9.00 -15.47 10.61
N SER A 12 10.32 -15.33 10.47
CA SER A 12 11.24 -14.31 10.98
C SER A 12 10.68 -12.98 11.52
N ALA A 13 11.32 -12.50 12.59
CA ALA A 13 11.12 -11.20 13.23
C ALA A 13 11.93 -10.04 12.62
N GLY A 14 12.45 -10.18 11.40
CA GLY A 14 13.34 -9.19 10.77
C GLY A 14 12.60 -7.97 10.18
N ILE A 15 13.37 -6.92 9.86
CA ILE A 15 12.87 -5.66 9.29
C ILE A 15 12.10 -5.89 7.97
N ILE A 16 12.63 -6.75 7.08
CA ILE A 16 12.00 -7.11 5.81
C ILE A 16 10.65 -7.82 6.03
N SER A 17 10.55 -8.65 7.06
CA SER A 17 9.29 -9.30 7.45
C SER A 17 8.28 -8.27 7.93
N ALA A 18 8.71 -7.28 8.71
CA ALA A 18 7.86 -6.17 9.16
C ALA A 18 7.36 -5.30 7.99
N ILE A 19 8.23 -4.95 7.04
CA ILE A 19 7.86 -4.21 5.82
C ILE A 19 6.81 -5.00 5.03
N ASN A 20 7.04 -6.29 4.78
CA ASN A 20 6.09 -7.15 4.06
C ASN A 20 4.73 -7.26 4.77
N LYS A 21 4.70 -7.26 6.11
CA LYS A 21 3.44 -7.22 6.88
C LYS A 21 2.70 -5.90 6.66
N GLN A 22 3.42 -4.77 6.69
CA GLN A 22 2.81 -3.47 6.42
C GLN A 22 2.29 -3.34 4.99
N LEU A 23 3.04 -3.84 4.00
CA LEU A 23 2.62 -3.81 2.59
C LEU A 23 1.33 -4.59 2.30
N LYS A 24 1.07 -5.68 3.04
CA LYS A 24 -0.20 -6.41 2.91
C LYS A 24 -1.41 -5.62 3.41
N LEU A 25 -1.20 -4.63 4.26
CA LEU A 25 -2.26 -3.77 4.82
C LEU A 25 -2.47 -2.50 3.99
N VAL A 26 -1.56 -2.20 3.05
CA VAL A 26 -1.65 -1.03 2.18
C VAL A 26 -2.79 -1.22 1.19
N ASN A 27 -3.65 -0.20 1.09
CA ASN A 27 -4.73 -0.15 0.12
C ASN A 27 -4.72 1.22 -0.59
N LEU A 28 -4.62 1.21 -1.93
CA LEU A 28 -4.55 2.42 -2.74
C LEU A 28 -5.91 2.93 -3.23
N LYS A 29 -7.03 2.29 -2.88
CA LYS A 29 -8.38 2.73 -3.28
C LYS A 29 -8.68 4.23 -3.05
N PRO A 30 -8.35 4.84 -1.89
CA PRO A 30 -8.65 6.26 -1.66
C PRO A 30 -7.64 7.21 -2.32
N VAL A 31 -6.58 6.69 -2.94
CA VAL A 31 -5.48 7.48 -3.50
C VAL A 31 -5.67 7.68 -5.00
N LYS A 32 -5.58 8.93 -5.44
CA LYS A 32 -5.65 9.30 -6.87
C LYS A 32 -4.26 9.32 -7.51
N LYS A 33 -3.30 9.92 -6.80
CA LYS A 33 -1.93 10.10 -7.32
C LYS A 33 -0.91 10.03 -6.20
N ILE A 34 0.20 9.35 -6.46
CA ILE A 34 1.39 9.33 -5.61
C ILE A 34 2.54 9.94 -6.41
N GLN A 35 3.15 10.97 -5.86
CA GLN A 35 4.33 11.60 -6.44
C GLN A 35 5.50 11.47 -5.48
N VAL A 36 6.52 10.71 -5.89
CA VAL A 36 7.74 10.50 -5.10
C VAL A 36 8.85 11.35 -5.70
N GLN A 37 9.21 12.42 -5.01
CA GLN A 37 10.28 13.32 -5.39
C GLN A 37 11.56 12.95 -4.64
N PHE A 38 12.67 12.76 -5.37
CA PHE A 38 13.96 12.54 -4.75
C PHE A 38 15.11 13.00 -5.68
N ASP A 39 16.20 13.42 -5.06
CA ASP A 39 17.47 13.64 -5.74
C ASP A 39 18.38 12.41 -5.56
N PRO A 40 18.80 11.71 -6.63
CA PRO A 40 19.62 10.51 -6.53
C PRO A 40 20.94 10.69 -5.78
N PHE A 41 21.48 11.91 -5.74
CA PHE A 41 22.76 12.24 -5.11
C PHE A 41 22.61 12.68 -3.64
N HIS A 42 21.38 12.86 -3.16
CA HIS A 42 21.14 13.18 -1.76
C HIS A 42 21.39 11.95 -0.86
N ALA A 43 22.02 12.14 0.30
CA ALA A 43 22.40 11.05 1.20
C ALA A 43 21.22 10.15 1.59
N ASN A 44 20.06 10.77 1.84
CA ASN A 44 18.83 10.08 2.26
C ASN A 44 17.89 9.71 1.09
N ALA A 45 18.35 9.75 -0.16
CA ALA A 45 17.53 9.41 -1.32
C ALA A 45 17.09 7.94 -1.36
N VAL A 46 17.81 7.08 -0.64
CA VAL A 46 17.55 5.65 -0.55
C VAL A 46 16.15 5.37 0.02
N THR A 47 15.71 6.14 1.03
CA THR A 47 14.41 5.92 1.68
C THR A 47 13.24 6.10 0.71
N ALA A 48 13.27 7.17 -0.10
CA ALA A 48 12.24 7.43 -1.11
C ALA A 48 12.28 6.42 -2.26
N ARG A 49 13.48 5.97 -2.66
CA ARG A 49 13.65 4.96 -3.71
C ARG A 49 13.12 3.59 -3.27
N ASP A 50 13.43 3.19 -2.04
CA ASP A 50 12.95 1.93 -1.46
C ASP A 50 11.42 1.96 -1.26
N PHE A 51 10.87 3.08 -0.81
CA PHE A 51 9.42 3.27 -0.72
C PHE A 51 8.76 3.13 -2.10
N LEU A 52 9.30 3.80 -3.13
CA LEU A 52 8.80 3.70 -4.50
C LEU A 52 8.85 2.25 -4.99
N PHE A 53 9.93 1.53 -4.73
CA PHE A 53 10.07 0.12 -5.08
C PHE A 53 8.95 -0.72 -4.46
N HIS A 54 8.69 -0.57 -3.16
CA HIS A 54 7.66 -1.35 -2.48
C HIS A 54 6.23 -1.03 -2.95
N ILE A 55 5.91 0.24 -3.20
CA ILE A 55 4.59 0.66 -3.71
C ILE A 55 4.39 0.23 -5.16
N SER A 56 5.46 0.14 -5.95
CA SER A 56 5.41 -0.29 -7.36
C SER A 56 5.21 -1.80 -7.55
N THR A 57 5.11 -2.57 -6.47
CA THR A 57 4.84 -4.02 -6.56
C THR A 57 3.44 -4.29 -7.13
N PRO A 58 3.27 -5.33 -7.98
CA PRO A 58 2.01 -5.58 -8.67
C PRO A 58 0.84 -5.78 -7.69
N LYS A 59 1.10 -6.45 -6.56
CA LYS A 59 0.10 -6.69 -5.50
C LYS A 59 -0.50 -5.40 -4.93
N VAL A 60 0.30 -4.35 -4.84
CA VAL A 60 -0.16 -3.05 -4.31
C VAL A 60 -0.88 -2.28 -5.42
N ILE A 61 -0.36 -2.28 -6.64
CA ILE A 61 -0.98 -1.63 -7.81
C ILE A 61 -2.36 -2.23 -8.11
N GLU A 62 -2.51 -3.56 -8.00
CA GLU A 62 -3.78 -4.27 -8.20
C GLU A 62 -4.91 -3.79 -7.27
N THR A 63 -4.58 -3.19 -6.11
CA THR A 63 -5.60 -2.63 -5.20
C THR A 63 -6.34 -1.43 -5.81
N ASN A 64 -5.68 -0.66 -6.68
CA ASN A 64 -6.27 0.44 -7.42
C ASN A 64 -5.51 0.73 -8.72
N LEU A 65 -6.01 0.22 -9.83
CA LEU A 65 -5.45 0.43 -11.17
C LEU A 65 -5.55 1.89 -11.66
N SER A 66 -6.44 2.70 -11.07
CA SER A 66 -6.60 4.11 -11.43
C SER A 66 -5.58 5.02 -10.74
N CYS A 67 -4.89 4.53 -9.71
CA CYS A 67 -3.90 5.31 -8.97
C CYS A 67 -2.65 5.55 -9.83
N VAL A 68 -2.30 6.82 -10.03
CA VAL A 68 -1.13 7.21 -10.82
C VAL A 68 0.09 7.35 -9.92
N ILE A 69 1.08 6.47 -10.08
CA ILE A 69 2.37 6.55 -9.36
C ILE A 69 3.39 7.22 -10.29
N LYS A 70 3.92 8.38 -9.89
CA LYS A 70 4.91 9.14 -10.66
C LYS A 70 6.18 9.41 -9.83
N PRO A 71 7.34 8.87 -10.24
CA PRO A 71 8.62 9.34 -9.72
C PRO A 71 8.97 10.70 -10.32
N ASN A 72 9.45 11.62 -9.49
CA ASN A 72 9.98 12.93 -9.88
C ASN A 72 11.45 13.02 -9.46
N VAL A 73 12.35 12.78 -10.40
CA VAL A 73 13.79 12.80 -10.15
C VAL A 73 14.30 14.22 -10.38
N VAL A 74 14.89 14.81 -9.36
CA VAL A 74 15.38 16.21 -9.36
C VAL A 74 16.88 16.22 -9.04
N CYS A 75 17.62 17.29 -9.33
CA CYS A 75 19.06 17.41 -9.04
C CYS A 75 19.42 18.66 -8.21
N ASP A 76 18.46 19.20 -7.47
CA ASP A 76 18.58 20.50 -6.79
C ASP A 76 19.08 20.34 -5.33
N ARG A 77 19.60 19.16 -4.96
CA ARG A 77 19.91 18.76 -3.58
C ARG A 77 18.73 18.87 -2.63
N SER A 78 17.51 18.85 -3.17
CA SER A 78 16.28 18.93 -2.40
C SER A 78 16.08 17.66 -1.57
N GLU A 79 15.47 17.83 -0.40
CA GLU A 79 15.08 16.70 0.44
C GLU A 79 14.10 15.77 -0.28
N PRO A 80 14.13 14.46 0.01
CA PRO A 80 13.18 13.51 -0.54
C PRO A 80 11.77 13.75 0.04
N GLU A 81 10.78 13.86 -0.84
CA GLU A 81 9.38 14.12 -0.48
C GLU A 81 8.44 13.11 -1.15
N ILE A 82 7.45 12.62 -0.41
CA ILE A 82 6.37 11.78 -0.95
C ILE A 82 5.07 12.56 -0.81
N LYS A 83 4.44 12.90 -1.93
CA LYS A 83 3.16 13.60 -2.00
C LYS A 83 2.08 12.64 -2.44
N ILE A 84 0.97 12.63 -1.72
CA ILE A 84 -0.14 11.70 -1.94
C ILE A 84 -1.41 12.52 -2.02
N ASP A 85 -2.07 12.45 -3.18
CA ASP A 85 -3.30 13.15 -3.45
C ASP A 85 -4.47 12.18 -3.22
N LEU A 86 -5.24 12.40 -2.16
CA LEU A 86 -6.51 11.70 -1.92
C LEU A 86 -7.60 12.58 -2.51
N GLY A 87 -8.18 12.17 -3.64
CA GLY A 87 -9.04 13.01 -4.49
C GLY A 87 -9.93 14.01 -3.75
N ASP A 88 -10.79 13.52 -2.86
CA ASP A 88 -11.76 14.35 -2.12
C ASP A 88 -11.30 14.73 -0.70
N ALA A 89 -10.23 14.10 -0.18
CA ALA A 89 -9.84 14.17 1.23
C ALA A 89 -8.52 14.92 1.48
N GLY A 90 -8.05 15.66 0.48
CA GLY A 90 -6.87 16.52 0.54
C GLY A 90 -5.55 15.84 0.16
N THR A 91 -4.44 16.56 0.37
CA THR A 91 -3.09 16.10 0.05
C THR A 91 -2.30 15.79 1.31
N VAL A 92 -1.64 14.64 1.37
CA VAL A 92 -0.72 14.26 2.43
C VAL A 92 0.70 14.33 1.91
N LYS A 93 1.61 14.94 2.69
CA LYS A 93 3.03 15.03 2.36
C LYS A 93 3.85 14.35 3.44
N PHE A 94 4.75 13.45 3.05
CA PHE A 94 5.76 12.86 3.91
C PHE A 94 7.12 13.43 3.54
N LEU A 95 7.79 14.06 4.52
CA LEU A 95 9.17 14.51 4.40
C LEU A 95 10.08 13.36 4.81
N ALA A 96 10.75 12.74 3.84
CA ALA A 96 11.44 11.46 4.02
C ALA A 96 12.90 11.59 4.49
N ASN A 97 13.33 12.78 4.92
CA ASN A 97 14.71 13.05 5.31
C ASN A 97 15.13 12.26 6.57
N ASN A 98 14.24 12.17 7.56
CA ASN A 98 14.50 11.49 8.84
C ASN A 98 13.55 10.31 9.11
N LEU A 99 12.84 9.84 8.07
CA LEU A 99 11.88 8.74 8.21
C LEU A 99 12.42 7.48 7.56
N THR A 100 12.22 6.36 8.25
CA THR A 100 12.47 5.04 7.67
C THR A 100 11.31 4.59 6.79
N VAL A 101 11.58 3.69 5.86
CA VAL A 101 10.56 3.10 4.97
C VAL A 101 9.44 2.42 5.77
N LEU A 102 9.79 1.76 6.88
CA LEU A 102 8.83 1.10 7.76
C LEU A 102 7.86 2.12 8.38
N GLU A 103 8.38 3.23 8.90
CA GLU A 103 7.58 4.29 9.51
C GLU A 103 6.66 4.95 8.49
N ILE A 104 7.17 5.23 7.28
CA ILE A 104 6.37 5.77 6.18
C ILE A 104 5.19 4.83 5.89
N LEU A 105 5.43 3.52 5.78
CA LEU A 105 4.37 2.54 5.52
C LEU A 105 3.37 2.43 6.68
N GLN A 106 3.83 2.51 7.92
CA GLN A 106 2.94 2.53 9.09
C GLN A 106 2.07 3.78 9.12
N GLN A 107 2.64 4.96 8.86
CA GLN A 107 1.89 6.21 8.79
C GLN A 107 0.93 6.22 7.61
N PHE A 108 1.35 5.67 6.46
CA PHE A 108 0.49 5.47 5.30
C PHE A 108 -0.76 4.66 5.68
N ASN A 109 -0.59 3.50 6.32
CA ASN A 109 -1.70 2.66 6.74
C ASN A 109 -2.63 3.36 7.76
N LYS A 110 -2.07 4.14 8.70
CA LYS A 110 -2.87 4.88 9.69
C LYS A 110 -3.69 6.01 9.06
N HIS A 111 -3.15 6.74 8.09
CA HIS A 111 -3.79 7.95 7.56
C HIS A 111 -4.61 7.71 6.29
N ILE A 112 -4.25 6.71 5.49
CA ILE A 112 -4.80 6.50 4.15
C ILE A 112 -5.74 5.30 4.15
N SER A 113 -5.36 4.16 4.72
CA SER A 113 -6.24 2.99 4.79
C SER A 113 -7.50 3.24 5.64
N SER A 114 -7.43 4.12 6.63
CA SER A 114 -8.61 4.54 7.41
C SER A 114 -9.62 5.37 6.62
N LYS A 115 -9.22 5.95 5.48
CA LYS A 115 -10.09 6.77 4.62
C LYS A 115 -10.67 5.98 3.44
N VAL A 116 -10.53 4.65 3.44
CA VAL A 116 -11.16 3.80 2.42
C VAL A 116 -12.68 4.03 2.49
N PRO A 117 -13.31 4.55 1.42
CA PRO A 117 -14.75 4.69 1.41
C PRO A 117 -15.36 3.30 1.59
N VAL A 118 -16.25 3.17 2.57
CA VAL A 118 -17.02 1.94 2.76
C VAL A 118 -17.88 1.78 1.51
N GLU A 119 -17.48 0.87 0.63
CA GLU A 119 -18.29 0.52 -0.52
C GLU A 119 -19.67 0.08 0.00
N PRO A 120 -20.77 0.71 -0.43
CA PRO A 120 -22.09 0.25 -0.04
C PRO A 120 -22.24 -1.17 -0.57
N VAL A 121 -22.50 -2.10 0.34
CA VAL A 121 -22.72 -3.52 0.08
C VAL A 121 -23.65 -3.64 -1.12
N ALA A 122 -23.10 -4.02 -2.28
CA ALA A 122 -23.91 -4.27 -3.46
C ALA A 122 -24.90 -5.38 -3.08
N SER A 123 -26.18 -5.03 -3.10
CA SER A 123 -27.30 -5.94 -2.93
C SER A 123 -27.08 -7.23 -3.74
N PRO A 124 -27.44 -8.41 -3.20
CA PRO A 124 -27.23 -9.67 -3.89
C PRO A 124 -27.93 -9.64 -5.25
N ILE A 125 -27.16 -9.72 -6.33
CA ILE A 125 -27.67 -9.88 -7.68
C ILE A 125 -28.40 -11.23 -7.70
N THR A 126 -29.72 -11.22 -7.63
CA THR A 126 -30.55 -12.39 -7.86
C THR A 126 -30.38 -12.78 -9.33
N THR A 127 -29.56 -13.79 -9.58
CA THR A 127 -29.46 -14.39 -10.91
C THR A 127 -30.79 -15.08 -11.22
N LYS A 128 -31.34 -14.79 -12.41
CA LYS A 128 -32.63 -15.30 -12.93
C LYS A 128 -32.73 -16.84 -12.98
N LEU A 129 -31.66 -17.56 -12.66
CA LEU A 129 -31.61 -19.03 -12.60
C LEU A 129 -32.29 -19.60 -11.35
N GLU A 130 -32.39 -18.85 -10.24
CA GLU A 130 -33.04 -19.36 -9.02
C GLU A 130 -34.58 -19.28 -9.07
N ALA A 131 -35.15 -18.36 -9.86
CA ALA A 131 -36.60 -18.24 -10.02
C ALA A 131 -37.22 -19.46 -10.74
N LYS A 132 -36.50 -20.11 -11.66
CA LYS A 132 -36.96 -21.33 -12.34
C LYS A 132 -36.92 -22.58 -11.46
N ARG A 133 -36.14 -22.59 -10.38
CA ARG A 133 -36.05 -23.73 -9.44
C ARG A 133 -37.16 -23.74 -8.39
N LYS A 134 -37.82 -22.61 -8.12
CA LYS A 134 -38.90 -22.52 -7.12
C LYS A 134 -40.32 -22.81 -7.65
N GLY A 135 -40.49 -23.00 -8.96
CA GLY A 135 -41.79 -23.29 -9.60
C GLY A 135 -42.08 -24.77 -9.87
N LYS A 136 -41.31 -25.70 -9.30
CA LYS A 136 -41.49 -27.15 -9.46
C LYS A 136 -41.40 -27.86 -8.12
N ARG A 137 -42.31 -27.52 -7.20
CA ARG A 137 -42.77 -28.38 -6.10
C ARG A 137 -44.25 -28.13 -5.91
#